data_AF-A0A9E3VT07-F1
#
_entry.id   AF-A0A9E3VT07-F1
#
_cell.length_a   1.000
_cell.length_b   1.000
_cell.length_c   1.000
_cell.angle_alpha   90.00
_cell.angle_beta   90.00
_cell.angle_gamma   90.00
#
_symmetry.space_group_name_H-M   'P 1'
#
loop_
_entity.id
_entity.type
_entity.pdbx_description
1 polymer ?
#
loop_
_entity_poly.entity_id
_entity_poly.type
_entity_poly.pdbx_seq_one_letter_code
_entity_poly.pdbx_strand_id
1 'polypeptide(L)'
;MPINLKDRGRLLGNEKGMALVEVVFALVVLTATLSLLVGSLISLNRLASVTEQRERAAVRMSSYMDSLRHAAPGEIVAGTFQSVVAPESGESWQVQCQSVDGNYHSVPVDTATLTSPLTVPLTVRVTLTRKDARGVPVQLTTGAICQQ
;
A
#
# COMPACT_ATOMS: atom_id res chain seq x y z
N MET A 1 -33.05 -10.83 69.93
CA MET A 1 -32.97 -9.44 69.42
C MET A 1 -33.90 -9.32 68.22
N PRO A 2 -35.01 -8.57 68.30
CA PRO A 2 -35.92 -8.40 67.17
C PRO A 2 -35.26 -7.48 66.11
N ILE A 3 -35.19 -7.96 64.87
CA ILE A 3 -34.66 -7.20 63.73
C ILE A 3 -35.69 -6.12 63.36
N ASN A 4 -35.29 -4.86 63.40
CA ASN A 4 -36.14 -3.72 63.11
C ASN A 4 -36.55 -3.72 61.61
N LEU A 5 -37.85 -3.77 61.30
CA LEU A 5 -38.35 -3.82 59.92
C LEU A 5 -37.93 -2.61 59.08
N LYS A 6 -37.59 -1.48 59.71
CA LYS A 6 -37.11 -0.26 59.04
C LYS A 6 -35.74 -0.45 58.38
N ASP A 7 -34.90 -1.35 58.91
CA ASP A 7 -33.57 -1.64 58.35
C ASP A 7 -33.63 -2.59 57.14
N ARG A 8 -34.66 -3.44 57.05
CA ARG A 8 -34.85 -4.33 55.87
C ARG A 8 -35.14 -3.57 54.58
N GLY A 9 -35.87 -2.45 54.65
CA GLY A 9 -36.16 -1.61 53.47
C GLY A 9 -34.92 -0.90 52.92
N ARG A 10 -33.96 -0.54 53.79
CA ARG A 10 -32.69 0.09 53.38
C ARG A 10 -31.73 -0.89 52.72
N LEU A 11 -31.67 -2.13 53.20
CA LEU A 11 -30.83 -3.18 52.61
C LEU A 11 -31.31 -3.55 51.19
N LEU A 12 -32.62 -3.76 51.00
CA LEU A 12 -33.21 -4.04 49.68
C LEU A 12 -33.11 -2.86 48.69
N GLY A 13 -33.12 -1.62 49.18
CA GLY A 13 -32.91 -0.42 48.36
C GLY A 13 -31.48 -0.28 47.86
N ASN A 14 -30.49 -0.60 48.70
CA ASN A 14 -29.08 -0.54 48.34
C ASN A 14 -28.66 -1.64 47.35
N GLU A 15 -29.19 -2.85 47.47
CA GLU A 15 -28.91 -3.95 46.53
C GLU A 15 -29.44 -3.64 45.11
N LYS A 16 -30.63 -3.03 45.01
CA LYS A 16 -31.20 -2.62 43.71
C LYS A 16 -30.42 -1.48 43.06
N GLY A 17 -29.91 -0.54 43.86
CA GLY A 17 -29.04 0.54 43.36
C GLY A 17 -27.70 0.01 42.85
N MET A 18 -27.12 -0.97 43.55
CA MET A 18 -25.86 -1.61 43.15
C MET A 18 -26.02 -2.44 41.87
N ALA A 19 -27.10 -3.19 41.73
CA ALA A 19 -27.40 -3.97 40.52
C ALA A 19 -27.54 -3.08 39.26
N LEU A 20 -28.17 -1.91 39.40
CA LEU A 20 -28.27 -0.96 38.29
C LEU A 20 -26.90 -0.41 37.88
N VAL A 21 -26.05 -0.07 38.86
CA VAL A 21 -24.67 0.37 38.60
C VAL A 21 -23.86 -0.73 37.91
N GLU A 22 -24.00 -1.98 38.34
CA GLU A 22 -23.32 -3.12 37.74
C GLU A 22 -23.74 -3.35 36.27
N VAL A 23 -25.04 -3.27 35.97
CA VAL A 23 -25.55 -3.39 34.59
C VAL A 23 -25.05 -2.24 33.71
N VAL A 24 -25.07 -1.00 34.21
CA VAL A 24 -24.54 0.15 33.47
C VAL A 24 -23.04 0.01 33.22
N PHE A 25 -22.29 -0.44 34.23
CA PHE A 25 -20.86 -0.71 34.08
C PHE A 25 -20.59 -1.81 33.05
N ALA A 26 -21.32 -2.92 33.10
CA ALA A 26 -21.23 -4.00 32.13
C ALA A 26 -21.53 -3.51 30.70
N LEU A 27 -22.55 -2.66 30.53
CA LEU A 27 -22.88 -2.05 29.24
C LEU A 27 -21.78 -1.13 28.71
N VAL A 28 -21.13 -0.36 29.58
CA VAL A 28 -20.00 0.51 29.18
C VAL A 28 -18.82 -0.34 28.72
N VAL A 29 -18.46 -1.38 29.49
CA VAL A 29 -17.38 -2.31 29.11
C VAL A 29 -17.72 -3.04 27.80
N LEU A 30 -18.96 -3.47 27.63
CA LEU A 30 -19.42 -4.12 26.39
C LEU A 30 -19.35 -3.16 25.19
N THR A 31 -19.78 -1.91 25.36
CA THR A 31 -19.74 -0.90 24.29
C THR A 31 -18.29 -0.55 23.91
N ALA A 32 -17.41 -0.43 24.91
CA ALA A 32 -15.99 -0.19 24.69
C ALA A 32 -15.33 -1.35 23.94
N THR A 33 -15.60 -2.60 24.34
CA THR A 33 -15.06 -3.78 23.67
C THR A 33 -15.57 -3.92 22.23
N LEU A 34 -16.85 -3.67 21.98
CA LEU A 34 -17.41 -3.63 20.62
C LEU A 34 -16.77 -2.54 19.75
N SER A 35 -16.55 -1.34 20.31
CA SER A 35 -15.90 -0.24 19.59
C SER A 35 -14.46 -0.60 19.18
N LEU A 36 -13.71 -1.27 20.07
CA LEU A 36 -12.37 -1.76 19.77
C LEU A 36 -12.38 -2.86 18.71
N LEU A 37 -13.34 -3.79 18.75
CA LEU A 37 -13.48 -4.85 17.75
C LEU A 37 -13.77 -4.28 16.36
N VAL A 38 -14.72 -3.33 16.27
CA VAL A 38 -15.04 -2.66 14.99
C VAL A 38 -13.84 -1.89 14.47
N GLY A 39 -13.13 -1.16 15.34
CA GLY A 39 -11.90 -0.45 14.96
C GLY A 39 -10.82 -1.40 14.41
N SER A 40 -10.65 -2.56 15.04
CA SER A 40 -9.70 -3.59 14.60
C SER A 40 -10.07 -4.17 13.23
N LEU A 41 -11.34 -4.49 13.01
CA LEU A 41 -11.82 -5.03 11.71
C LEU A 41 -11.61 -4.03 10.57
N ILE A 42 -11.88 -2.75 10.80
CA ILE A 42 -11.64 -1.70 9.80
C ILE A 42 -10.14 -1.60 9.49
N SER A 43 -9.28 -1.71 10.50
CA SER A 43 -7.82 -1.69 10.32
C SER A 43 -7.34 -2.90 9.50
N LEU A 44 -7.82 -4.10 9.81
CA LEU A 44 -7.47 -5.33 9.08
C LEU A 44 -7.91 -5.29 7.62
N ASN A 45 -9.13 -4.84 7.33
CA ASN A 45 -9.60 -4.70 5.96
C ASN A 45 -8.75 -3.70 5.15
N ARG A 46 -8.32 -2.60 5.78
CA ARG A 46 -7.40 -1.66 5.13
C ARG A 46 -6.05 -2.30 4.84
N LEU A 47 -5.49 -3.04 5.79
CA LEU A 47 -4.22 -3.74 5.58
C LEU A 47 -4.32 -4.76 4.44
N ALA A 48 -5.37 -5.58 4.41
CA ALA A 48 -5.62 -6.55 3.35
C ALA A 48 -5.71 -5.89 1.96
N SER A 49 -6.40 -4.75 1.87
CA SER A 49 -6.50 -4.01 0.61
C SER A 49 -5.15 -3.47 0.13
N VAL A 50 -4.30 -3.00 1.05
CA VAL A 50 -2.96 -2.47 0.70
C VAL A 50 -2.04 -3.60 0.25
N THR A 51 -2.08 -4.75 0.91
CA THR A 51 -1.27 -5.92 0.51
C THR A 51 -1.69 -6.42 -0.88
N GLU A 52 -2.99 -6.56 -1.12
CA GLU A 52 -3.50 -6.98 -2.43
C GLU A 52 -3.11 -5.97 -3.54
N GLN A 53 -3.23 -4.67 -3.27
CA GLN A 53 -2.82 -3.64 -4.23
C GLN A 53 -1.32 -3.67 -4.52
N ARG A 54 -0.49 -3.95 -3.52
CA ARG A 54 0.96 -4.08 -3.70
C ARG A 54 1.32 -5.32 -4.52
N GLU A 55 0.66 -6.45 -4.26
CA GLU A 55 0.88 -7.67 -5.04
C GLU A 55 0.48 -7.49 -6.50
N ARG A 56 -0.69 -6.88 -6.76
CA ARG A 56 -1.12 -6.56 -8.14
C ARG A 56 -0.13 -5.63 -8.84
N ALA A 57 0.35 -4.59 -8.16
CA ALA A 57 1.35 -3.67 -8.70
C ALA A 57 2.69 -4.39 -9.00
N ALA A 58 3.13 -5.29 -8.12
CA ALA A 58 4.34 -6.07 -8.32
C ALA A 58 4.23 -7.03 -9.51
N VAL A 59 3.11 -7.73 -9.66
CA VAL A 59 2.85 -8.62 -10.81
C VAL A 59 2.84 -7.83 -12.12
N ARG A 60 2.19 -6.66 -12.15
CA ARG A 60 2.19 -5.78 -13.33
C ARG A 60 3.58 -5.26 -13.65
N MET A 61 4.32 -4.79 -12.65
CA MET A 61 5.70 -4.35 -12.82
C MET A 61 6.54 -5.48 -13.41
N SER A 62 6.42 -6.71 -12.89
CA SER A 62 7.13 -7.88 -13.42
C SER A 62 6.80 -8.13 -14.89
N SER A 63 5.52 -8.09 -15.26
CA SER A 63 5.09 -8.27 -16.66
C SER A 63 5.54 -7.13 -17.59
N TYR A 64 5.56 -5.89 -17.09
CA TYR A 64 6.10 -4.75 -17.80
C TYR A 64 7.62 -4.90 -18.04
N MET A 65 8.36 -5.34 -17.02
CA MET A 65 9.79 -5.63 -17.11
C MET A 65 10.09 -6.77 -18.07
N ASP A 66 9.26 -7.81 -18.08
CA ASP A 66 9.40 -8.93 -19.01
C ASP A 66 9.16 -8.46 -20.46
N SER A 67 8.15 -7.60 -20.67
CA SER A 67 7.92 -6.98 -21.98
C SER A 67 9.11 -6.12 -22.43
N LEU A 68 9.71 -5.35 -21.52
CA LEU A 68 10.92 -4.58 -21.80
C LEU A 68 12.11 -5.47 -22.15
N ARG A 69 12.24 -6.63 -21.51
CA ARG A 69 13.35 -7.56 -21.78
C ARG A 69 13.33 -8.09 -23.21
N HIS A 70 12.16 -8.19 -23.82
CA HIS A 70 11.97 -8.64 -25.20
C HIS A 70 11.96 -7.48 -26.21
N ALA A 71 11.95 -6.23 -25.75
CA ALA A 71 11.92 -5.06 -26.61
C ALA A 71 13.30 -4.74 -27.18
N ALA A 72 13.34 -4.22 -28.41
CA ALA A 72 14.60 -3.81 -29.01
C ALA A 72 15.18 -2.61 -28.22
N PRO A 73 16.49 -2.57 -27.91
CA PRO A 73 17.08 -1.48 -27.15
C PRO A 73 16.83 -0.10 -27.76
N GLY A 74 16.78 0.00 -29.08
CA GLY A 74 16.44 1.23 -29.80
C GLY A 74 15.03 1.73 -29.53
N GLU A 75 14.04 0.84 -29.43
CA GLU A 75 12.65 1.20 -29.11
C GLU A 75 12.49 1.66 -27.67
N ILE A 76 13.26 1.05 -26.75
CA ILE A 76 13.30 1.46 -25.34
C ILE A 76 13.86 2.87 -25.25
N VAL A 77 15.02 3.15 -25.84
CA VAL A 77 15.68 4.46 -25.75
C VAL A 77 14.85 5.57 -26.42
N ALA A 78 14.23 5.26 -27.56
CA ALA A 78 13.35 6.18 -28.28
C ALA A 78 12.00 6.41 -27.55
N GLY A 79 11.69 5.64 -26.51
CA GLY A 79 10.40 5.70 -25.81
C GLY A 79 9.22 5.27 -26.68
N THR A 80 9.48 4.55 -27.78
CA THR A 80 8.44 4.05 -28.70
C THR A 80 7.94 2.66 -28.30
N PHE A 81 8.58 2.02 -27.32
CA PHE A 81 8.15 0.76 -26.76
C PHE A 81 6.69 0.82 -26.28
N GLN A 82 5.85 -0.08 -26.80
CA GLN A 82 4.51 -0.30 -26.31
C GLN A 82 4.48 -1.54 -25.45
N SER A 83 4.32 -1.35 -24.14
CA SER A 83 4.09 -2.46 -23.22
C SER A 83 2.70 -3.05 -23.47
N VAL A 84 2.62 -4.37 -23.36
CA VAL A 84 1.34 -5.10 -23.30
C VAL A 84 0.56 -4.71 -22.03
N VAL A 85 1.26 -4.25 -20.98
CA VAL A 85 0.67 -3.83 -19.71
C VAL A 85 0.67 -2.31 -19.59
N ALA A 86 -0.52 -1.73 -19.69
CA ALA A 86 -0.74 -0.30 -19.43
C ALA A 86 -0.80 0.01 -17.92
N PRO A 87 -0.40 1.22 -17.49
CA PRO A 87 -0.64 1.70 -16.13
C PRO A 87 -2.14 1.76 -15.82
N GLU A 88 -2.53 1.42 -14.59
CA GLU A 88 -3.89 1.73 -14.12
C GLU A 88 -4.08 3.24 -13.90
N SER A 89 -5.35 3.68 -13.82
CA SER A 89 -5.68 5.05 -13.45
C SER A 89 -5.00 5.46 -12.13
N GLY A 90 -4.17 6.50 -12.18
CA GLY A 90 -3.40 6.99 -11.03
C GLY A 90 -2.02 6.35 -10.84
N GLU A 91 -1.59 5.52 -11.78
CA GLU A 91 -0.23 4.98 -11.90
C GLU A 91 0.53 5.70 -13.04
N SER A 92 1.84 5.86 -12.86
CA SER A 92 2.75 6.34 -13.91
C SER A 92 4.03 5.52 -13.91
N TRP A 93 4.43 5.03 -15.09
CA TRP A 93 5.70 4.36 -15.29
C TRP A 93 6.76 5.36 -15.68
N GLN A 94 7.93 5.28 -15.04
CA GLN A 94 9.11 6.01 -15.44
C GLN A 94 10.21 5.00 -15.75
N VAL A 95 10.74 5.04 -16.97
CA VAL A 95 11.82 4.18 -17.43
C VAL A 95 13.11 5.00 -17.49
N GLN A 96 14.19 4.45 -16.96
CA GLN A 96 15.51 5.05 -16.97
C GLN A 96 16.54 4.06 -17.51
N CYS A 97 17.44 4.52 -18.37
CA CYS A 97 18.54 3.73 -18.92
C CYS A 97 19.86 4.12 -18.25
N GLN A 98 20.75 3.16 -18.05
CA GLN A 98 22.08 3.41 -17.51
C GLN A 98 23.10 3.67 -18.62
N SER A 99 23.88 4.74 -18.46
CA SER A 99 25.08 5.03 -19.26
C SER A 99 26.29 4.24 -18.74
N VAL A 100 27.35 4.14 -19.55
CA VAL A 100 28.62 3.52 -19.17
C VAL A 100 29.24 4.19 -17.93
N ASP A 101 28.97 5.48 -17.71
CA ASP A 101 29.43 6.21 -16.51
C ASP A 101 28.67 5.82 -15.23
N GLY A 102 27.67 4.94 -15.33
CA GLY A 102 26.82 4.52 -14.23
C GLY A 102 25.63 5.44 -13.95
N ASN A 103 25.51 6.57 -14.67
CA ASN A 103 24.40 7.52 -14.56
C ASN A 103 23.11 6.99 -15.18
N TYR A 104 21.97 7.33 -14.58
CA TYR A 104 20.65 6.97 -15.07
C TYR A 104 19.99 8.16 -15.78
N HIS A 105 19.49 7.92 -16.99
CA HIS A 105 18.80 8.92 -17.80
C HIS A 105 17.36 8.50 -18.06
N SER A 106 16.40 9.42 -17.95
CA SER A 106 14.99 9.15 -18.23
C SER A 106 14.74 8.97 -19.73
N VAL A 107 13.96 7.95 -20.08
CA VAL A 107 13.48 7.70 -21.44
C VAL A 107 12.25 8.59 -21.73
N PRO A 108 12.09 9.12 -22.96
CA PRO A 108 13.00 9.04 -24.11
C PRO A 108 14.28 9.86 -23.90
N VAL A 109 15.41 9.31 -24.35
CA VAL A 109 16.71 9.98 -24.29
C VAL A 109 17.12 10.43 -25.69
N ASP A 110 17.52 11.69 -25.83
CA ASP A 110 18.16 12.16 -27.04
C ASP A 110 19.64 11.73 -27.02
N THR A 111 19.99 10.77 -27.87
CA THR A 111 21.34 10.21 -27.92
C THR A 111 22.39 11.24 -28.36
N ALA A 112 21.99 12.33 -29.01
CA ALA A 112 22.89 13.43 -29.36
C ALA A 112 23.32 14.25 -28.13
N THR A 113 22.55 14.19 -27.04
CA THR A 113 22.82 14.94 -25.79
C THR A 113 23.62 14.13 -24.76
N LEU A 114 23.82 12.84 -25.00
CA LEU A 114 24.58 11.98 -24.10
C LEU A 114 26.07 12.29 -24.23
N THR A 115 26.71 12.64 -23.11
CA THR A 115 28.17 12.78 -23.02
C THR A 115 28.89 11.44 -23.10
N SER A 116 28.20 10.35 -22.73
CA SER A 116 28.74 9.00 -22.70
C SER A 116 27.76 7.99 -23.27
N PRO A 117 28.24 6.96 -24.01
CA PRO A 117 27.37 5.98 -24.63
C PRO A 117 26.56 5.19 -23.60
N LEU A 118 25.45 4.61 -24.04
CA LEU A 118 24.65 3.69 -23.23
C LEU A 118 25.38 2.36 -23.07
N THR A 119 25.17 1.70 -21.92
CA THR A 119 25.78 0.39 -21.65
C THR A 119 25.20 -0.69 -22.57
N VAL A 120 26.04 -1.60 -23.04
CA VAL A 120 25.64 -2.83 -23.75
C VAL A 120 26.14 -4.02 -22.93
N PRO A 121 25.28 -4.90 -22.38
CA PRO A 121 23.82 -4.90 -22.46
C PRO A 121 23.16 -3.73 -21.71
N LEU A 122 21.96 -3.33 -22.13
CA LEU A 122 21.29 -2.13 -21.62
C LEU A 122 20.69 -2.40 -20.24
N THR A 123 21.24 -1.74 -19.21
CA THR A 123 20.64 -1.76 -17.88
C THR A 123 19.51 -0.73 -17.81
N VAL A 124 18.30 -1.19 -17.53
CA VAL A 124 17.10 -0.37 -17.43
C VAL A 124 16.57 -0.44 -16.00
N ARG A 125 16.16 0.71 -15.48
CA ARG A 125 15.47 0.86 -14.20
C ARG A 125 14.07 1.37 -14.48
N VAL A 126 13.07 0.71 -13.90
CA VAL A 126 11.67 1.13 -14.01
C VAL A 126 11.16 1.48 -12.63
N THR A 127 10.57 2.67 -12.55
CA THR A 127 9.91 3.18 -11.35
C THR A 127 8.43 3.35 -11.63
N LEU A 128 7.61 2.60 -10.92
CA LEU A 128 6.17 2.76 -10.87
C LEU A 128 5.85 3.74 -9.75
N THR A 129 5.27 4.88 -10.09
CA THR A 129 4.72 5.81 -9.11
C THR A 129 3.21 5.68 -9.10
N ARG A 130 2.63 5.50 -7.91
CA ARG A 130 1.19 5.37 -7.70
C ARG A 130 0.77 6.25 -6.53
N LYS A 131 -0.45 6.80 -6.54
CA LYS A 131 -1.04 7.42 -5.34
C LYS A 131 -1.74 6.37 -4.47
N ASP A 132 -1.44 6.34 -3.19
CA ASP A 132 -2.19 5.53 -2.22
C ASP A 132 -3.60 6.07 -1.99
N ALA A 133 -4.40 5.38 -1.18
CA ALA A 133 -5.77 5.81 -0.83
C ALA A 133 -5.83 7.17 -0.11
N ARG A 134 -4.70 7.72 0.34
CA ARG A 134 -4.56 9.03 0.99
C ARG A 134 -4.00 10.10 0.05
N GLY A 135 -3.71 9.75 -1.21
CA GLY A 135 -3.11 10.63 -2.21
C GLY A 135 -1.58 10.77 -2.12
N VAL A 136 -0.93 10.01 -1.24
CA VAL A 136 0.53 10.01 -1.06
C VAL A 136 1.17 9.18 -2.18
N PRO A 137 2.19 9.70 -2.88
CA PRO A 137 2.90 8.93 -3.89
C PRO A 137 3.71 7.81 -3.23
N VAL A 138 3.48 6.58 -3.67
CA VAL A 138 4.25 5.38 -3.36
C VAL A 138 5.00 4.97 -4.62
N GLN A 139 6.29 4.68 -4.46
CA GLN A 139 7.16 4.30 -5.57
C GLN A 139 7.65 2.85 -5.40
N LEU A 140 7.60 2.11 -6.50
CA LEU A 140 8.20 0.79 -6.62
C LEU A 140 9.25 0.87 -7.73
N THR A 141 10.50 0.59 -7.40
CA THR A 141 11.61 0.64 -8.35
C THR A 141 12.21 -0.74 -8.51
N THR A 142 12.39 -1.16 -9.77
CA THR A 142 13.07 -2.41 -10.12
C THR A 142 14.05 -2.16 -11.26
N GLY A 143 15.02 -3.06 -11.44
CA GLY A 143 15.99 -3.01 -12.52
C GLY A 143 16.02 -4.31 -13.31
N ALA A 144 16.26 -4.22 -14.61
CA ALA A 144 16.59 -5.38 -15.44
C ALA A 144 17.70 -5.04 -16.42
N ILE A 145 18.33 -6.10 -16.93
CA ILE A 145 19.32 -6.05 -17.99
C ILE A 145 18.63 -6.56 -19.25
N CYS A 146 18.55 -5.72 -20.28
CA CYS A 146 18.04 -6.11 -21.59
C CYS A 146 19.23 -6.62 -22.41
N GLN A 147 19.22 -7.92 -22.71
CA GLN A 147 20.24 -8.54 -23.56
C GLN A 147 19.78 -8.47 -25.02
N GLN A 148 20.69 -8.09 -25.91
CA GLN A 148 20.50 -8.19 -27.37
C GLN A 148 20.42 -9.64 -27.80
#